data_AF-A0A7C3K2P5-F1
#
_entry.id   AF-A0A7C3K2P5-F1
#
_cell.length_a   1.000
_cell.length_b   1.000
_cell.length_c   1.000
_cell.angle_alpha   90.00
_cell.angle_beta   90.00
_cell.angle_gamma   90.00
#
_symmetry.space_group_name_H-M   'P 1'
#
loop_
_entity.id
_entity.type
_entity.pdbx_description
1 polymer ?
#
loop_
_entity_poly.entity_id
_entity_poly.type
_entity_poly.pdbx_seq_one_letter_code
_entity_poly.pdbx_strand_id
1 'polypeptide(L)' 'MDTGKTIFAQLMDFLPVYEFQKCVQRYNGHYKVKHFSCWNQFLCMAFAQPTYRESLRDIEACLRSTQRKLYHMGFRGN' A
#
# COMPACT_ATOMS: atom_id res chain seq x y z
N MET A 1 -1.62 -12.66 -18.28
CA MET A 1 -0.99 -12.28 -17.00
C MET A 1 0.15 -11.33 -17.33
N ASP A 2 0.09 -10.09 -16.84
CA ASP A 2 1.21 -9.14 -16.99
C ASP A 2 2.41 -9.64 -16.18
N THR A 3 3.46 -10.08 -16.84
CA THR A 3 4.63 -10.74 -16.24
C THR A 3 5.45 -9.85 -15.30
N GLY A 4 5.13 -8.55 -15.21
CA GLY A 4 5.81 -7.56 -14.37
C GLY A 4 5.01 -7.00 -13.19
N LYS A 5 3.70 -7.26 -13.09
CA LYS A 5 2.84 -6.76 -12.01
C LYS A 5 2.39 -7.88 -11.08
N THR A 6 2.41 -7.62 -9.78
CA THR A 6 1.88 -8.58 -8.80
C THR A 6 0.35 -8.63 -8.87
N ILE A 7 -0.25 -9.75 -8.45
CA ILE A 7 -1.72 -9.85 -8.30
C ILE A 7 -2.25 -8.75 -7.38
N PHE A 8 -1.49 -8.41 -6.33
CA PHE A 8 -1.81 -7.30 -5.44
C PHE A 8 -1.91 -5.96 -6.19
N ALA A 9 -0.94 -5.63 -7.06
CA ALA A 9 -1.01 -4.41 -7.86
C ALA A 9 -2.21 -4.39 -8.81
N GLN A 10 -2.55 -5.53 -9.41
CA GLN A 10 -3.75 -5.64 -10.26
C GLN A 10 -5.04 -5.43 -9.46
N LEU A 11 -5.10 -5.91 -8.21
CA LEU A 11 -6.23 -5.65 -7.32
C LEU A 11 -6.33 -4.16 -6.94
N MET A 12 -5.20 -3.51 -6.71
CA MET A 12 -5.16 -2.08 -6.39
C MET A 12 -5.51 -1.18 -7.58
N ASP A 13 -5.35 -1.66 -8.82
CA ASP A 13 -5.77 -0.94 -10.04
C ASP A 13 -7.31 -0.72 -10.08
N PHE A 14 -8.11 -1.49 -9.34
CA PHE A 14 -9.56 -1.28 -9.20
C PHE A 14 -9.94 -0.16 -8.21
N LEU A 15 -8.98 0.32 -7.40
CA LEU A 15 -9.27 1.35 -6.41
C LEU A 15 -9.24 2.75 -7.05
N PRO A 16 -10.26 3.60 -6.83
CA PRO A 16 -10.26 4.97 -7.35
C PRO A 16 -9.28 5.85 -6.54
N VAL A 17 -8.01 5.89 -6.97
CA VAL A 17 -6.93 6.66 -6.32
C VAL A 17 -7.30 8.14 -6.16
N TYR A 18 -7.99 8.71 -7.13
CA TYR A 18 -8.42 10.10 -7.09
C TYR A 18 -9.40 10.38 -5.95
N GLU A 19 -10.39 9.51 -5.74
CA GLU A 19 -11.35 9.64 -4.64
C GLU A 19 -10.67 9.40 -3.28
N PHE A 20 -9.72 8.47 -3.21
CA PHE A 20 -8.88 8.29 -2.02
C PHE A 20 -8.12 9.58 -1.67
N GLN A 21 -7.49 10.21 -2.65
CA GLN A 21 -6.74 11.46 -2.44
C GLN A 21 -7.64 12.61 -1.98
N LYS A 22 -8.86 12.73 -2.53
CA LYS A 22 -9.85 13.70 -2.03
C LYS A 22 -10.16 13.47 -0.55
N CYS A 23 -10.36 12.23 -0.13
CA CYS A 23 -10.58 11.90 1.28
C CYS A 23 -9.38 12.28 2.15
N VAL A 24 -8.16 11.94 1.74
CA VAL A 24 -6.94 12.31 2.47
C VAL A 24 -6.82 13.83 2.64
N GLN A 25 -7.12 14.61 1.59
CA GLN A 25 -7.12 16.06 1.66
C GLN A 25 -8.22 16.59 2.59
N ARG A 26 -9.45 16.09 2.44
CA ARG A 26 -10.62 16.49 3.24
C ARG A 26 -10.39 16.31 4.74
N TYR A 27 -9.76 15.21 5.13
CA TYR A 27 -9.50 14.88 6.54
C TYR A 27 -8.11 15.26 7.03
N ASN A 28 -7.33 15.99 6.23
CA ASN A 28 -5.95 16.36 6.54
C ASN A 28 -5.08 15.14 6.95
N GLY A 29 -5.26 14.01 6.27
CA GLY A 29 -4.63 12.73 6.63
C GLY A 29 -3.10 12.77 6.59
N HIS A 30 -2.52 13.69 5.81
CA HIS A 30 -1.08 13.91 5.75
C HIS A 30 -0.53 14.84 6.83
N TYR A 31 -1.35 15.29 7.78
CA TYR A 31 -0.88 16.13 8.88
C TYR A 31 0.25 15.44 9.66
N LYS A 32 1.43 16.07 9.69
CA LYS A 32 2.67 15.58 10.34
C LYS A 32 3.25 14.28 9.76
N VAL A 33 2.76 13.80 8.60
CA VAL A 33 3.37 12.69 7.89
C VAL A 33 4.74 13.12 7.35
N LYS A 34 5.80 12.34 7.61
CA LYS A 34 7.16 12.60 7.12
C LYS A 34 7.53 11.75 5.91
N HIS A 35 7.58 10.44 6.08
CA HIS A 35 8.10 9.50 5.06
C HIS A 35 7.09 8.42 4.66
N PHE A 36 5.98 8.27 5.39
CA PHE A 36 5.01 7.20 5.18
C PHE A 36 3.65 7.76 4.80
N SER A 37 3.40 7.89 3.49
CA SER A 37 2.16 8.45 2.95
C SER A 37 0.94 7.64 3.37
N CYS A 38 -0.23 8.29 3.49
CA CYS A 38 -1.51 7.61 3.69
C CYS A 38 -1.77 6.54 2.61
N TRP A 39 -1.26 6.75 1.39
CA TRP A 39 -1.32 5.75 0.33
C TRP A 39 -0.48 4.51 0.66
N ASN A 40 0.77 4.69 1.09
CA ASN A 40 1.61 3.56 1.51
C ASN A 40 1.02 2.85 2.74
N GLN A 41 0.43 3.59 3.68
CA GLN A 41 -0.31 3.01 4.80
C GLN A 41 -1.50 2.17 4.34
N PHE A 42 -2.31 2.71 3.42
CA PHE A 42 -3.44 1.99 2.85
C PHE A 42 -2.98 0.70 2.16
N LEU A 43 -1.93 0.75 1.33
CA LEU A 43 -1.38 -0.43 0.68
C LEU A 43 -0.88 -1.48 1.68
N CYS A 44 -0.21 -1.10 2.77
CA CYS A 44 0.20 -2.03 3.83
C CYS A 44 -1.01 -2.75 4.45
N MET A 45 -2.07 -2.00 4.78
CA MET A 45 -3.27 -2.55 5.39
C MET A 45 -4.08 -3.40 4.40
N ALA A 46 -4.15 -2.98 3.13
CA ALA A 46 -4.78 -3.73 2.06
C ALA A 46 -4.03 -5.04 1.77
N PHE A 47 -2.69 -5.03 1.84
CA PHE A 47 -1.86 -6.24 1.69
C PHE A 47 -2.12 -7.26 2.79
N ALA A 48 -2.42 -6.80 4.01
CA ALA A 48 -2.73 -7.68 5.15
C ALA A 48 -3.98 -8.54 4.92
N GLN A 49 -4.97 -8.02 4.19
CA GLN A 49 -6.26 -8.69 3.96
C GLN A 49 -6.10 -10.01 3.18
N PRO A 50 -5.54 -10.05 1.95
CA PRO A 50 -5.37 -11.29 1.19
C PRO A 50 -4.25 -12.18 1.74
N THR A 51 -3.36 -11.65 2.60
CA THR A 51 -2.27 -12.42 3.20
C THR A 51 -2.58 -12.94 4.60
N TYR A 52 -3.81 -12.71 5.09
CA TYR A 52 -4.28 -13.13 6.40
C TYR A 52 -3.31 -12.76 7.54
N ARG A 53 -2.78 -11.53 7.50
CA ARG A 53 -1.87 -11.02 8.54
C ARG A 53 -2.66 -10.24 9.57
N GLU A 54 -2.60 -10.71 10.82
CA GLU A 54 -3.37 -10.13 11.93
C GLU A 54 -2.57 -9.10 12.73
N SER A 55 -1.24 -9.11 12.63
CA SER A 55 -0.34 -8.24 13.38
C SER A 55 0.39 -7.25 12.46
N LEU A 56 0.50 -5.99 12.90
CA LEU A 56 1.32 -4.98 12.23
C LEU A 56 2.78 -5.42 12.09
N ARG A 57 3.30 -6.16 13.08
CA ARG A 57 4.66 -6.72 13.02
C ARG A 57 4.78 -7.76 11.91
N ASP A 58 3.78 -8.60 11.74
CA ASP A 58 3.81 -9.67 10.73
C ASP A 58 3.68 -9.08 9.32
N ILE A 59 2.85 -8.04 9.17
CA ILE A 59 2.74 -7.27 7.93
C ILE A 59 4.10 -6.65 7.58
N GLU A 60 4.74 -5.97 8.52
CA GLU A 60 6.04 -5.32 8.32
C GLU A 60 7.15 -6.32 8.00
N ALA A 61 7.24 -7.44 8.74
CA ALA A 61 8.20 -8.49 8.47
C ALA A 61 8.03 -9.10 7.07
N CYS A 62 6.78 -9.34 6.65
CA CYS A 62 6.48 -9.87 5.32
C CYS A 62 6.86 -8.90 4.20
N LEU A 63 6.47 -7.62 4.32
CA LEU A 63 6.82 -6.59 3.35
C LEU A 63 8.33 -6.36 3.27
N ARG A 64 9.03 -6.36 4.41
CA ARG A 64 10.49 -6.24 4.46
C ARG A 64 11.20 -7.39 3.77
N SER A 65 10.72 -8.63 3.94
CA SER A 65 11.27 -9.81 3.25
C SER A 65 11.09 -9.78 1.72
N THR A 66 10.12 -8.99 1.23
CA THR A 66 9.78 -8.89 -0.20
C THR A 66 10.15 -7.53 -0.81
N GLN A 67 11.11 -6.82 -0.22
CA GLN A 67 11.50 -5.45 -0.59
C GLN A 67 11.69 -5.22 -2.10
N ARG A 68 12.32 -6.17 -2.81
CA ARG A 68 12.54 -6.08 -4.27
C ARG A 68 11.25 -6.04 -5.10
N LYS A 69 10.15 -6.57 -4.56
CA LYS A 69 8.85 -6.65 -5.23
C LYS A 69 7.91 -5.48 -4.87
N LEU A 70 8.26 -4.68 -3.85
CA LEU A 70 7.40 -3.60 -3.35
C LEU A 70 7.12 -2.54 -4.43
N TYR A 71 8.11 -2.22 -5.28
CA TYR A 71 7.92 -1.30 -6.40
C TYR A 71 6.81 -1.78 -7.36
N HIS A 72 6.82 -3.08 -7.67
CA HIS A 72 5.81 -3.74 -8.52
C HIS A 72 4.47 -3.99 -7.81
N MET A 73 4.38 -3.70 -6.51
CA MET A 73 3.16 -3.72 -5.70
C MET A 73 2.53 -2.32 -5.54
N GLY A 74 3.16 -1.29 -6.10
CA GLY A 74 2.67 0.10 -6.03
C GLY A 74 3.20 0.89 -4.83
N PHE A 75 4.04 0.29 -3.98
CA PHE A 75 4.77 1.04 -2.95
C PHE A 75 5.82 1.92 -3.63
N ARG A 76 5.61 3.23 -3.57
CA ARG A 76 6.58 4.22 -4.03
C ARG A 76 7.35 4.70 -2.80
N GLY A 77 8.66 4.46 -2.83
CA GLY A 77 9.59 5.14 -1.91
C GLY A 77 9.71 6.60 -2.32
N ASN A 78 9.76 7.48 -1.33
CA ASN A 78 10.33 8.81 -1.50
C ASN A 78 11.83 8.72 -1.26
#